data_AF-A0AAW7I0D7-F1
#
_entry.id   AF-A0AAW7I0D7-F1
#
_cell.length_a   1.000
_cell.length_b   1.000
_cell.length_c   1.000
_cell.angle_alpha   90.00
_cell.angle_beta   90.00
_cell.angle_gamma   90.00
#
_symmetry.space_group_name_H-M   'P 1'
#
loop_
_entity.id
_entity.type
_entity.pdbx_description
1 polymer ?
#
loop_
_entity_poly.entity_id
_entity_poly.type
_entity_poly.pdbx_seq_one_letter_code
_entity_poly.pdbx_strand_id
1 'polypeptide(L)' 'MKRTLEGMAKAGEPLLREALDAIRAHQAAQDNGASPETIERLRVLADSVYHAVVDFQVLEAGSLSESIH' A
#
# COMPACT_ATOMS: atom_id res chain seq x y z
N MET A 1 -5.66 -0.04 26.57
CA MET A 1 -5.34 -0.40 25.17
C MET A 1 -5.37 0.87 24.34
N LYS A 2 -4.21 1.51 24.15
CA LYS A 2 -4.09 2.72 23.33
C LYS A 2 -4.10 2.30 21.85
N ARG A 3 -5.29 2.30 21.24
CA ARG A 3 -5.47 2.28 19.77
C ARG A 3 -5.15 3.67 19.21
N THR A 4 -4.01 4.23 19.65
CA THR A 4 -3.59 5.58 19.29
C THR A 4 -2.91 5.50 17.94
N LEU A 5 -3.39 6.31 16.99
CA LEU A 5 -2.73 6.88 15.81
C LEU A 5 -1.29 6.44 15.50
N GLU A 6 -0.37 6.39 16.47
CA GLU A 6 0.96 5.77 16.34
C GLU A 6 0.95 4.31 15.82
N GLY A 7 -0.03 3.49 16.21
CA GLY A 7 -0.16 2.09 15.74
C GLY A 7 -0.67 2.00 14.30
N MET A 8 -1.48 2.96 13.88
CA MET A 8 -1.96 3.08 12.50
C MET A 8 -0.89 3.73 11.62
N ALA A 9 -0.23 4.82 12.04
CA ALA A 9 0.95 5.38 11.35
C ALA A 9 2.08 4.34 11.17
N LYS A 10 2.37 3.54 12.20
CA LYS A 10 3.29 2.39 12.09
C LYS A 10 2.78 1.24 11.24
N ALA A 11 1.48 1.14 10.94
CA ALA A 11 0.92 0.18 10.00
C ALA A 11 0.86 0.74 8.57
N GLY A 12 0.71 2.05 8.41
CA GLY A 12 0.77 2.76 7.13
C GLY A 12 2.18 2.76 6.53
N GLU A 13 3.22 2.96 7.34
CA GLU A 13 4.63 2.86 6.89
C GLU A 13 5.01 1.51 6.24
N PRO A 14 4.71 0.34 6.84
CA PRO A 14 4.98 -0.95 6.21
C PRO A 14 4.05 -1.24 5.03
N LEU A 15 2.80 -0.79 5.05
CA LEU A 15 1.88 -0.95 3.91
C LEU A 15 2.34 -0.12 2.69
N LEU A 16 2.76 1.13 2.93
CA LEU A 16 3.38 2.00 1.92
C LEU A 16 4.68 1.40 1.39
N ARG A 17 5.47 0.78 2.26
CA ARG A 17 6.71 0.12 1.84
C ARG A 17 6.44 -1.10 0.99
N GLU A 18 5.45 -1.91 1.35
CA GLU A 18 5.01 -3.06 0.56
C GLU A 18 4.47 -2.62 -0.81
N ALA A 19 3.73 -1.51 -0.87
CA ALA A 19 3.27 -0.92 -2.12
C ALA A 19 4.44 -0.51 -3.03
N LEU A 20 5.44 0.18 -2.46
CA LEU A 20 6.62 0.61 -3.21
C LEU A 20 7.46 -0.57 -3.69
N ASP A 21 7.60 -1.63 -2.89
CA ASP A 21 8.31 -2.86 -3.28
C ASP A 21 7.56 -3.58 -4.41
N ALA A 22 6.23 -3.70 -4.34
CA ALA A 22 5.41 -4.31 -5.40
C ALA A 22 5.51 -3.55 -6.73
N ILE A 23 5.45 -2.22 -6.68
CA ILE A 23 5.62 -1.36 -7.88
C ILE A 23 7.01 -1.52 -8.47
N ARG A 24 8.06 -1.53 -7.63
CA ARG A 24 9.45 -1.75 -8.10
C ARG A 24 9.65 -3.13 -8.70
N ALA A 25 9.07 -4.16 -8.11
CA ALA A 25 9.14 -5.53 -8.63
C ALA A 25 8.46 -5.64 -10.01
N HIS A 26 7.29 -5.01 -10.17
CA HIS A 26 6.61 -4.92 -11.45
C HIS A 26 7.47 -4.19 -12.50
N GLN A 27 8.04 -3.03 -12.14
CA GLN A 27 8.91 -2.25 -13.03
C GLN A 27 10.14 -3.07 -13.46
N ALA A 28 10.80 -3.71 -12.50
CA ALA A 28 11.96 -4.57 -12.76
C ALA A 28 11.60 -5.77 -13.64
N ALA A 29 10.42 -6.36 -13.48
CA ALA A 29 9.96 -7.44 -14.35
C ALA A 29 9.73 -6.95 -15.79
N GLN A 30 9.21 -5.73 -15.98
CA GLN A 30 9.08 -5.13 -17.31
C GLN A 30 10.45 -4.81 -17.92
N ASP A 31 11.35 -4.19 -17.16
CA ASP A 31 12.70 -3.81 -17.63
C ASP A 31 13.56 -5.02 -18.00
N ASN A 32 13.42 -6.14 -17.26
CA ASN A 32 14.11 -7.39 -17.55
C ASN A 32 13.44 -8.24 -18.65
N GLY A 33 12.33 -7.78 -19.22
CA GLY A 33 11.57 -8.54 -20.23
C GLY A 33 11.03 -9.86 -19.69
N ALA A 34 10.62 -9.90 -18.42
CA ALA A 34 10.01 -11.08 -17.80
C ALA A 34 8.75 -11.52 -18.55
N SER A 35 8.35 -12.78 -18.36
CA SER A 35 7.17 -13.33 -19.01
C SER A 35 5.91 -12.50 -18.71
N PRO A 36 5.01 -12.34 -19.68
CA PRO A 36 3.79 -11.52 -19.52
C PRO A 36 2.92 -12.00 -18.35
N GLU A 37 2.90 -13.30 -18.06
CA GLU A 37 2.22 -13.87 -16.88
C GLU A 37 2.79 -13.34 -15.55
N THR A 38 4.11 -13.12 -15.47
CA THR A 38 4.77 -12.58 -14.27
C THR A 38 4.48 -11.09 -14.13
N ILE A 39 4.50 -10.34 -15.23
CA ILE A 39 4.18 -8.92 -15.25
C ILE A 39 2.72 -8.70 -14.82
N GLU A 40 1.77 -9.47 -15.37
CA GLU A 40 0.35 -9.36 -15.01
C GLU A 40 0.12 -9.72 -13.53
N ARG A 41 0.77 -10.77 -13.03
CA ARG A 41 0.67 -11.14 -11.62
C ARG A 41 1.19 -10.05 -10.68
N LEU A 42 2.32 -9.43 -11.04
CA LEU A 42 2.89 -8.32 -10.28
C LEU A 42 2.04 -7.05 -10.37
N ARG A 43 1.38 -6.82 -11.52
CA ARG A 43 0.44 -5.73 -11.70
C ARG A 43 -0.78 -5.86 -10.79
N VAL A 44 -1.39 -7.04 -10.73
CA VAL A 44 -2.53 -7.32 -9.84
C VAL A 44 -2.14 -7.14 -8.37
N LEU A 45 -0.94 -7.59 -8.00
CA LEU A 45 -0.39 -7.37 -6.66
C LEU A 45 -0.20 -5.88 -6.34
N ALA A 46 0.42 -5.11 -7.25
CA ALA A 46 0.62 -3.69 -7.07
C ALA A 46 -0.73 -2.93 -6.96
N ASP A 47 -1.73 -3.30 -7.76
CA ASP A 47 -3.07 -2.70 -7.72
C ASP A 47 -3.79 -2.99 -6.39
N SER A 48 -3.73 -4.23 -5.91
CA SER A 48 -4.33 -4.62 -4.64
C SER A 48 -3.69 -3.88 -3.45
N VAL A 49 -2.37 -3.72 -3.44
CA VAL A 49 -1.67 -3.03 -2.35
C VAL A 49 -1.90 -1.51 -2.44
N TYR A 50 -2.00 -0.96 -3.65
CA TYR A 50 -2.37 0.44 -3.85
C TYR A 50 -3.75 0.76 -3.28
N HIS A 51 -4.76 -0.06 -3.58
CA HIS A 51 -6.09 0.10 -2.98
C HIS A 51 -6.05 0.02 -1.45
N ALA A 52 -5.30 -0.93 -0.88
CA ALA A 52 -5.15 -1.05 0.57
C ALA A 52 -4.54 0.21 1.21
N VAL A 53 -3.57 0.85 0.54
CA VAL A 53 -2.98 2.13 1.00
C VAL A 53 -3.99 3.26 0.92
N VAL A 54 -4.79 3.35 -0.13
CA VAL A 54 -5.82 4.38 -0.28
C VAL A 54 -6.90 4.21 0.78
N ASP A 55 -7.41 2.99 0.98
CA ASP A 55 -8.38 2.68 2.03
C ASP A 55 -7.85 3.02 3.43
N PHE A 56 -6.57 2.72 3.68
CA PHE A 56 -5.92 3.09 4.93
C PHE A 56 -5.82 4.61 5.10
N GLN A 57 -5.41 5.36 4.07
CA GLN A 57 -5.34 6.82 4.13
C GLN A 57 -6.71 7.48 4.34
N VAL A 58 -7.76 6.93 3.73
CA VAL A 58 -9.14 7.40 3.92
C VAL A 58 -9.65 7.09 5.33
N LEU A 59 -9.37 5.90 5.86
CA LEU A 59 -9.68 5.54 7.24
C LEU A 59 -8.98 6.47 8.24
N GLU A 60 -7.69 6.72 8.04
CA GLU A 60 -6.91 7.63 8.87
C GLU A 60 -7.44 9.07 8.77
N ALA A 61 -7.71 9.57 7.57
CA ALA A 61 -8.24 10.92 7.37
C ALA A 61 -9.64 11.09 7.99
N GLY A 62 -10.50 10.07 7.89
CA GLY A 62 -11.81 10.03 8.55
C GLY A 62 -11.70 9.97 10.07
N SER A 63 -10.79 9.15 10.61
CA SER A 63 -10.53 9.05 12.05
C SER A 63 -9.90 10.31 12.63
N LEU A 64 -9.04 10.99 11.86
CA LEU A 64 -8.48 12.30 12.24
C LEU A 64 -9.57 13.37 12.32
N SER A 65 -10.58 13.31 11.44
CA SER A 65 -11.72 14.25 11.46
C SER A 65 -12.64 14.05 12.67
N GLU A 66 -12.80 12.82 13.18
CA GLU A 66 -13.60 12.53 14.38
C GLU A 66 -12.86 12.83 15.70
N SER A 67 -11.53 12.85 15.71
CA SER A 67 -10.74 13.19 16.92
C SER A 67 -10.52 14.70 17.14
N ILE A 68 -10.94 15.56 16.20
CA ILE A 68 -10.78 17.03 16.30
C ILE A 68 -12.04 17.72 16.86
N HIS A 69 -13.09 16.98 17.22
CA HIS A 69 -14.31 17.55 17.83
C HIS A 69 -14.43 17.29 19.33
#